data_AF-A0A2V6FTT0-F1
#
_entry.id   AF-A0A2V6FTT0-F1
#
_cell.length_a   1.000
_cell.length_b   1.000
_cell.length_c   1.000
_cell.angle_alpha   90.00
_cell.angle_beta   90.00
_cell.angle_gamma   90.00
#
_symmetry.space_group_name_H-M   'P 1'
#
loop_
_entity.id
_entity.type
_entity.pdbx_description
1 polymer ?
#
loop_
_entity_poly.entity_id
_entity_poly.type
_entity_poly.pdbx_seq_one_letter_code
_entity_poly.pdbx_strand_id
1 'polypeptide(L)'
;DLKAFDVVLNEADVDTLQERPRFGVVAQTTQPIDRVRQIVSLIRQRFPNAKVVFTDTVCQPTKQRQSAAIELAAQCDVVVVVGGANSNNTRELVATCSRHCERAHHVQTAADLRPEWFTGAETVGITAGTSTPDPLIDSVERAIGELTAHREEGSRGPDCRFELNAA
;
A
#
# COMPACT_ATOMS: atom_id res chain seq x y z
N ASP A 1 -25.34 -22.74 7.33
CA ASP A 1 -26.15 -21.70 6.67
C ASP A 1 -26.58 -20.61 7.63
N LEU A 2 -26.21 -19.37 7.31
CA LEU A 2 -26.73 -18.18 7.98
C LEU A 2 -28.16 -17.93 7.46
N LYS A 3 -29.15 -17.90 8.37
CA LYS A 3 -30.57 -17.75 8.02
C LYS A 3 -30.92 -16.37 7.44
N ALA A 4 -30.08 -15.37 7.65
CA ALA A 4 -30.21 -14.03 7.09
C ALA A 4 -28.82 -13.39 6.98
N PHE A 5 -28.50 -12.84 5.81
CA PHE A 5 -27.26 -12.11 5.56
C PHE A 5 -27.54 -10.99 4.55
N ASP A 6 -26.72 -9.94 4.62
CA ASP A 6 -26.74 -8.81 3.69
C ASP A 6 -25.31 -8.63 3.17
N VAL A 7 -25.17 -8.27 1.89
CA VAL A 7 -23.87 -8.02 1.26
C VAL A 7 -23.72 -6.51 1.09
N VAL A 8 -22.65 -5.96 1.66
CA VAL A 8 -22.33 -4.53 1.65
C VAL A 8 -21.05 -4.35 0.83
N LEU A 9 -21.15 -3.73 -0.34
CA LEU A 9 -20.02 -3.49 -1.24
C LEU A 9 -19.44 -2.09 -1.06
N ASN A 10 -20.30 -1.11 -0.73
CA ASN A 10 -19.93 0.29 -0.57
C ASN A 10 -20.65 0.91 0.65
N GLU A 11 -20.32 2.17 0.95
CA GLU A 11 -20.87 2.89 2.10
C GLU A 11 -22.37 3.17 1.96
N ALA A 12 -22.88 3.40 0.74
CA ALA A 12 -24.30 3.64 0.51
C ALA A 12 -25.15 2.38 0.72
N ASP A 13 -24.58 1.18 0.57
CA ASP A 13 -25.30 -0.07 0.84
C ASP A 13 -25.66 -0.18 2.34
N VAL A 14 -24.92 0.48 3.23
CA VAL A 14 -25.27 0.58 4.67
C VAL A 14 -26.65 1.20 4.82
N ASP A 15 -27.05 2.07 3.89
CA ASP A 15 -28.34 2.72 3.96
C ASP A 15 -29.54 1.84 3.61
N THR A 16 -29.27 0.68 3.02
CA THR A 16 -30.30 -0.30 2.67
C THR A 16 -30.51 -1.34 3.77
N LEU A 17 -29.61 -1.37 4.77
CA LEU A 17 -29.68 -2.33 5.86
C LEU A 17 -30.93 -2.11 6.71
N GLN A 18 -31.56 -3.22 7.06
CA GLN A 18 -32.66 -3.26 8.03
C GLN A 18 -32.10 -3.31 9.45
N GLU A 19 -32.78 -2.61 10.37
CA GLU A 19 -32.40 -2.63 11.78
C GLU A 19 -32.51 -4.05 12.35
N ARG A 20 -31.46 -4.47 13.06
CA ARG A 20 -31.40 -5.76 13.76
C ARG A 20 -30.79 -5.53 15.14
N PRO A 21 -31.21 -6.29 16.16
CA PRO A 21 -30.65 -6.14 17.52
C PRO A 21 -29.16 -6.53 17.60
N ARG A 22 -28.67 -7.33 16.64
CA ARG A 22 -27.27 -7.78 16.57
C ARG A 22 -26.81 -7.87 15.12
N PHE A 23 -25.62 -7.34 14.86
CA PHE A 23 -24.91 -7.47 13.60
C PHE A 23 -23.60 -8.23 13.81
N GLY A 24 -23.38 -9.27 13.01
CA GLY A 24 -22.08 -9.90 12.83
C GLY A 24 -21.51 -9.46 11.50
N VAL A 25 -20.38 -8.77 11.51
CA VAL A 25 -19.71 -8.31 10.29
C VAL A 25 -18.49 -9.18 10.06
N VAL A 26 -18.42 -9.76 8.86
CA VAL A 26 -17.26 -10.49 8.34
C VAL A 26 -16.84 -9.83 7.04
N ALA A 27 -15.54 -9.78 6.78
CA ALA A 27 -15.01 -9.19 5.55
C ALA A 27 -14.33 -10.25 4.69
N GLN A 28 -14.35 -10.02 3.38
CA GLN A 28 -13.52 -10.78 2.46
C GLN A 28 -12.03 -10.56 2.80
N THR A 29 -11.24 -11.62 2.75
CA THR A 29 -9.83 -11.66 3.20
C THR A 29 -8.90 -10.68 2.49
N THR A 30 -9.27 -10.19 1.31
CA THR A 30 -8.51 -9.23 0.49
C THR A 30 -8.94 -7.78 0.69
N GLN A 31 -9.94 -7.51 1.52
CA GLN A 31 -10.47 -6.16 1.69
C GLN A 31 -9.53 -5.30 2.56
N PRO A 32 -9.22 -4.05 2.17
CA PRO A 32 -8.46 -3.14 3.03
C PRO A 32 -9.16 -2.96 4.38
N ILE A 33 -8.42 -3.21 5.47
CA ILE A 33 -8.98 -3.24 6.82
C ILE A 33 -9.62 -1.90 7.21
N ASP A 34 -9.06 -0.78 6.74
CA ASP A 34 -9.57 0.55 7.07
C ASP A 34 -10.92 0.83 6.41
N ARG A 35 -11.12 0.36 5.17
CA ARG A 35 -12.43 0.42 4.50
C ARG A 35 -13.46 -0.41 5.25
N VAL A 36 -13.08 -1.60 5.73
CA VAL A 36 -13.98 -2.43 6.54
C VAL A 36 -14.33 -1.73 7.85
N ARG A 37 -13.35 -1.15 8.54
CA ARG A 37 -13.57 -0.39 9.78
C ARG A 37 -14.48 0.81 9.57
N GLN A 38 -14.33 1.52 8.46
CA GLN A 38 -15.19 2.65 8.10
C GLN A 38 -16.65 2.19 7.92
N ILE A 39 -16.88 1.12 7.16
CA ILE A 39 -18.23 0.54 6.98
C ILE A 39 -18.81 0.08 8.33
N VAL A 40 -18.01 -0.59 9.16
CA VAL A 40 -18.45 -1.00 10.51
C VAL A 40 -18.83 0.21 11.38
N SER A 41 -18.08 1.32 11.25
CA SER A 41 -18.40 2.58 11.94
C SER A 41 -19.74 3.15 11.48
N LEU A 42 -20.00 3.18 10.16
CA LEU A 42 -21.27 3.64 9.60
C LEU A 42 -22.46 2.80 10.09
N ILE A 43 -22.30 1.47 10.15
CA ILE A 43 -23.33 0.56 10.69
C ILE A 43 -23.62 0.89 12.17
N ARG A 44 -22.58 1.17 12.98
CA ARG A 44 -22.74 1.55 14.39
C ARG A 44 -23.43 2.89 14.56
N GLN A 45 -23.12 3.87 13.71
CA GLN A 45 -23.75 5.19 13.75
C GLN A 45 -25.22 5.10 13.37
N ARG A 46 -25.55 4.29 12.36
CA ARG A 46 -26.93 4.10 11.89
C ARG A 46 -27.79 3.32 12.90
N PHE A 47 -27.23 2.32 13.56
CA PHE A 47 -27.94 1.47 14.52
C PHE A 47 -27.32 1.55 15.92
N PRO A 48 -27.47 2.68 16.64
CA PRO A 48 -26.80 2.91 17.92
C PRO A 48 -27.22 1.95 19.04
N ASN A 49 -28.43 1.37 18.94
CA ASN A 49 -28.97 0.40 19.90
C ASN A 49 -28.60 -1.05 19.55
N ALA A 50 -27.99 -1.29 18.39
CA ALA A 50 -27.64 -2.63 17.94
C ALA A 50 -26.25 -3.04 18.43
N LYS A 51 -26.08 -4.31 18.81
CA LYS A 51 -24.76 -4.87 19.11
C LYS A 51 -24.04 -5.23 17.81
N VAL A 52 -23.05 -4.43 17.41
CA VAL A 52 -22.23 -4.65 16.21
C VAL A 52 -20.88 -5.29 16.57
N VAL A 53 -20.70 -6.56 16.19
CA VAL A 53 -19.45 -7.30 16.35
C VAL A 53 -18.80 -7.49 14.99
N PHE A 54 -17.59 -6.95 14.82
CA PHE A 54 -16.76 -7.21 13.64
C PHE A 54 -15.76 -8.30 13.99
N THR A 55 -15.77 -9.40 13.23
CA THR A 55 -14.73 -10.42 13.30
C THR A 55 -13.71 -10.11 12.23
N ASP A 56 -12.51 -9.74 12.67
CA ASP A 56 -11.38 -9.47 11.79
C ASP A 56 -10.89 -10.78 11.17
N THR A 57 -11.37 -11.06 9.97
CA THR A 57 -11.01 -12.22 9.15
C THR A 57 -9.81 -11.93 8.24
N VAL A 58 -9.19 -10.75 8.34
CA VAL A 58 -8.04 -10.37 7.50
C VAL A 58 -6.78 -11.00 8.08
N CYS A 59 -6.16 -11.90 7.32
CA CYS A 59 -4.99 -12.64 7.80
C CYS A 59 -3.77 -11.70 7.98
N GLN A 60 -2.92 -12.02 8.96
CA GLN A 60 -1.67 -11.31 9.29
C GLN A 60 -0.78 -11.01 8.06
N PRO A 61 -0.59 -11.94 7.10
CA PRO A 61 0.16 -11.67 5.86
C PRO A 61 -0.39 -10.50 5.03
N THR A 62 -1.72 -10.34 4.95
CA THR A 62 -2.36 -9.23 4.21
C THR A 62 -2.11 -7.89 4.91
N LYS A 63 -2.12 -7.88 6.24
CA LYS A 63 -1.79 -6.69 7.04
C LYS A 63 -0.31 -6.33 6.94
N GLN A 64 0.57 -7.32 7.01
CA GLN A 64 2.01 -7.12 6.85
C GLN A 64 2.35 -6.52 5.48
N ARG A 65 1.73 -7.00 4.40
CA ARG A 65 1.95 -6.43 3.06
C ARG A 65 1.49 -4.98 2.92
N GLN A 66 0.34 -4.61 3.51
CA GLN A 66 -0.14 -3.22 3.49
C GLN A 66 0.69 -2.31 4.40
N SER A 67 1.09 -2.78 5.59
CA SER A 67 1.93 -2.02 6.50
C SER A 67 3.32 -1.79 5.96
N ALA A 68 3.91 -2.77 5.27
CA ALA A 68 5.32 -2.69 4.92
C ALA A 68 5.61 -1.63 3.85
N ALA A 69 4.68 -1.38 2.91
CA ALA A 69 4.82 -0.26 1.96
C ALA A 69 4.69 1.12 2.63
N ILE A 70 3.86 1.21 3.67
CA ILE A 70 3.70 2.43 4.48
C ILE A 70 4.95 2.67 5.32
N GLU A 71 5.47 1.63 5.97
CA GLU A 71 6.69 1.68 6.79
C GLU A 71 7.90 2.07 5.93
N LEU A 72 8.07 1.43 4.77
CA LEU A 72 9.11 1.78 3.79
C LEU A 72 9.00 3.27 3.40
N ALA A 73 7.81 3.72 3.01
CA ALA A 73 7.61 5.10 2.59
C ALA A 73 7.83 6.12 3.72
N ALA A 74 7.58 5.76 4.98
CA ALA A 74 7.83 6.62 6.12
C ALA A 74 9.33 6.72 6.49
N GLN A 75 10.16 5.78 6.05
CA GLN A 75 11.59 5.69 6.38
C GLN A 75 12.51 6.13 5.23
N CYS A 76 11.98 6.31 4.02
CA CYS A 76 12.75 6.64 2.84
C CYS A 76 12.55 8.10 2.39
N ASP A 77 13.63 8.74 1.95
CA ASP A 77 13.58 10.08 1.34
C ASP A 77 12.98 10.06 -0.06
N VAL A 78 13.14 8.93 -0.77
CA VAL A 78 12.62 8.68 -2.11
C VAL A 78 12.08 7.25 -2.14
N VAL A 79 10.91 7.06 -2.74
CA VAL A 79 10.34 5.73 -2.98
C VAL A 79 10.14 5.51 -4.46
N VAL A 80 10.66 4.41 -4.99
CA VAL A 80 10.44 3.97 -6.36
C VAL A 80 9.50 2.78 -6.35
N VAL A 81 8.33 2.94 -6.97
CA VAL A 81 7.34 1.88 -7.14
C VAL A 81 7.43 1.32 -8.54
N VAL A 82 7.76 0.03 -8.66
CA VAL A 82 7.90 -0.68 -9.93
C VAL A 82 6.62 -1.44 -10.28
N GLY A 83 6.15 -1.29 -11.52
CA GLY A 83 5.08 -2.12 -12.05
C GLY A 83 4.36 -1.49 -13.23
N GLY A 84 3.44 -2.23 -13.86
CA GLY A 84 2.72 -1.74 -15.04
C GLY A 84 1.74 -0.61 -14.72
N ALA A 85 1.67 0.41 -15.58
CA ALA A 85 0.77 1.56 -15.39
C ALA A 85 -0.72 1.18 -15.35
N ASN A 86 -1.10 0.03 -15.94
CA ASN A 86 -2.46 -0.47 -15.98
C ASN A 86 -2.83 -1.38 -14.79
N SER A 87 -1.89 -1.69 -13.91
CA SER A 87 -2.12 -2.54 -12.73
C SER A 87 -2.82 -1.74 -11.63
N ASN A 88 -3.98 -2.21 -11.18
CA ASN A 88 -4.68 -1.57 -10.06
C ASN A 88 -3.85 -1.65 -8.76
N ASN A 89 -3.16 -2.77 -8.52
CA ASN A 89 -2.29 -2.94 -7.36
C ASN A 89 -1.12 -1.95 -7.39
N THR A 90 -0.50 -1.74 -8.55
CA THR A 90 0.60 -0.76 -8.68
C THR A 90 0.09 0.65 -8.43
N ARG A 91 -1.09 1.03 -8.96
CA ARG A 91 -1.69 2.34 -8.70
C ARG A 91 -2.02 2.55 -7.23
N GLU A 92 -2.57 1.55 -6.55
CA GLU A 92 -2.87 1.61 -5.12
C GLU A 92 -1.59 1.71 -4.28
N LEU A 93 -0.53 1.00 -4.66
CA LEU A 93 0.77 1.05 -4.01
C LEU A 93 1.42 2.44 -4.16
N VAL A 94 1.41 3.00 -5.37
CA VAL A 94 1.87 4.38 -5.63
C VAL A 94 1.08 5.39 -4.80
N ALA A 95 -0.25 5.28 -4.78
CA ALA A 95 -1.10 6.17 -4.00
C ALA A 95 -0.85 6.05 -2.49
N THR A 96 -0.50 4.85 -2.01
CA THR A 96 -0.15 4.60 -0.61
C THR A 96 1.19 5.25 -0.28
N CYS A 97 2.24 4.96 -1.06
CA CYS A 97 3.58 5.53 -0.83
C CYS A 97 3.56 7.06 -0.93
N SER A 98 2.83 7.63 -1.89
CA SER A 98 2.73 9.09 -2.08
C SER A 98 2.07 9.84 -0.91
N ARG A 99 1.33 9.16 -0.03
CA ARG A 99 0.77 9.75 1.19
C ARG A 99 1.80 9.88 2.32
N HIS A 100 2.88 9.12 2.25
CA HIS A 100 3.87 9.00 3.32
C HIS A 100 5.27 9.46 2.91
N CYS A 101 5.58 9.48 1.61
CA CYS A 101 6.80 10.02 1.02
C CYS A 101 6.42 10.99 -0.11
N GLU A 102 6.85 12.25 -0.01
CA GLU A 102 6.58 13.26 -1.05
C GLU A 102 7.25 12.92 -2.38
N ARG A 103 8.39 12.22 -2.34
CA ARG A 103 9.19 11.83 -3.51
C ARG A 103 8.93 10.37 -3.88
N ALA A 104 7.65 10.02 -4.03
CA ALA A 104 7.23 8.72 -4.55
C ALA A 104 7.09 8.76 -6.07
N HIS A 105 7.81 7.87 -6.76
CA HIS A 105 7.86 7.80 -8.22
C HIS A 105 7.42 6.43 -8.73
N HIS A 106 6.59 6.43 -9.78
CA HIS A 106 6.17 5.22 -10.46
C HIS A 106 7.04 4.98 -11.70
N VAL A 107 7.62 3.79 -11.83
CA VAL A 107 8.41 3.37 -12.98
C VAL A 107 7.90 2.03 -13.53
N GLN A 108 7.99 1.86 -14.85
CA GLN A 108 7.73 0.57 -15.50
C GLN A 108 9.02 -0.16 -15.79
N THR A 109 10.12 0.57 -16.02
CA THR A 109 11.45 0.02 -16.31
C THR A 109 12.56 0.92 -15.75
N ALA A 110 13.79 0.42 -15.74
CA ALA A 110 14.97 1.19 -15.36
C ALA A 110 15.17 2.48 -16.21
N ALA A 111 14.66 2.50 -17.45
CA ALA A 111 14.76 3.67 -18.33
C ALA A 111 13.87 4.85 -17.90
N ASP A 112 12.87 4.61 -17.06
CA ASP A 112 11.99 5.66 -16.54
C ASP A 112 12.64 6.43 -15.38
N LEU A 113 13.72 5.90 -14.80
CA LEU A 113 14.44 6.50 -13.69
C LEU A 113 15.09 7.81 -14.10
N ARG A 114 15.02 8.80 -13.21
CA ARG A 114 15.64 10.10 -13.42
C ARG A 114 16.69 10.40 -12.34
N PRO A 115 17.94 10.73 -12.71
CA PRO A 115 19.01 10.99 -11.74
C PRO A 115 18.66 12.08 -10.72
N GLU A 116 17.91 13.09 -11.15
CA GLU A 116 17.49 14.21 -10.29
C GLU A 116 16.64 13.76 -9.10
N TRP A 117 15.86 12.68 -9.24
CA TRP A 117 14.99 12.15 -8.19
C TRP A 117 15.76 11.71 -6.96
N PHE A 118 17.04 11.36 -7.08
CA PHE A 118 17.84 10.85 -5.99
C PHE A 118 18.73 11.94 -5.36
N THR A 119 18.63 13.19 -5.82
CA THR A 119 19.50 14.27 -5.33
C THR A 119 19.21 14.55 -3.86
N GLY A 120 20.24 14.48 -3.01
CA GLY A 120 20.12 14.72 -1.56
C GLY A 120 19.25 13.70 -0.83
N ALA A 121 19.00 12.53 -1.40
CA ALA A 121 18.35 11.41 -0.72
C ALA A 121 19.42 10.56 -0.03
N GLU A 122 19.24 10.23 1.24
CA GLU A 122 20.09 9.30 2.00
C GLU A 122 19.52 7.88 1.96
N THR A 123 18.20 7.75 1.94
CA THR A 123 17.52 6.45 1.88
C THR A 123 16.59 6.37 0.68
N VAL A 124 16.78 5.33 -0.13
CA VAL A 124 15.92 5.04 -1.30
C VAL A 124 15.20 3.72 -1.08
N GLY A 125 13.87 3.79 -1.05
CA GLY A 125 13.00 2.64 -0.94
C GLY A 125 12.59 2.13 -2.32
N ILE A 126 12.61 0.82 -2.50
CA ILE A 126 12.12 0.17 -3.73
C ILE A 126 10.98 -0.77 -3.34
N THR A 127 9.85 -0.62 -4.00
CA THR A 127 8.73 -1.56 -3.87
C THR A 127 8.15 -1.89 -5.23
N ALA A 128 7.46 -3.02 -5.34
CA ALA A 128 6.90 -3.48 -6.60
C ALA A 128 5.52 -4.07 -6.40
N GLY A 129 4.65 -3.90 -7.41
CA GLY A 129 3.35 -4.57 -7.40
C GLY A 129 3.50 -6.08 -7.56
N THR A 130 2.58 -6.85 -6.98
CA THR A 130 2.56 -8.33 -6.95
C THR A 130 2.68 -9.05 -8.31
N SER A 131 2.51 -8.34 -9.43
CA SER A 131 2.58 -8.86 -10.81
C SER A 131 3.85 -8.43 -11.55
N THR A 132 4.77 -7.76 -10.86
CA THR A 132 6.03 -7.27 -11.40
C THR A 132 7.06 -8.39 -11.32
N PRO A 133 7.70 -8.81 -12.44
CA PRO A 133 8.70 -9.88 -12.40
C PRO A 133 9.97 -9.47 -11.66
N ASP A 134 10.55 -10.38 -10.87
CA ASP A 134 11.82 -10.14 -10.15
C ASP A 134 12.95 -9.59 -11.04
N PRO A 135 13.19 -10.09 -12.27
CA PRO A 135 14.24 -9.55 -13.13
C PRO A 135 14.06 -8.06 -13.48
N LEU A 136 12.81 -7.59 -13.50
CA LEU A 136 12.51 -6.17 -13.71
C LEU A 136 12.85 -5.35 -12.47
N ILE A 137 12.52 -5.86 -11.29
CA ILE A 137 12.85 -5.25 -10.00
C ILE A 137 14.38 -5.15 -9.87
N ASP A 138 15.11 -6.24 -10.11
CA ASP A 138 16.57 -6.29 -10.06
C ASP A 138 17.21 -5.29 -11.03
N SER A 139 16.63 -5.13 -12.23
CA SER A 139 17.14 -4.19 -13.23
C SER A 139 17.00 -2.74 -12.78
N VAL A 140 15.89 -2.41 -12.09
CA VAL A 140 15.63 -1.08 -11.53
C VAL A 140 16.55 -0.83 -10.34
N GLU A 141 16.66 -1.79 -9.43
CA GLU A 141 17.55 -1.71 -8.27
C GLU A 141 19.00 -1.44 -8.69
N ARG A 142 19.52 -2.21 -9.66
CA ARG A 142 20.88 -2.00 -10.19
C ARG A 142 21.04 -0.60 -10.79
N ALA A 143 20.08 -0.14 -11.58
CA ALA A 143 20.15 1.18 -12.21
C ALA A 143 20.11 2.31 -11.17
N ILE A 144 19.33 2.17 -10.10
CA ILE A 144 19.34 3.12 -8.99
C ILE A 144 20.72 3.12 -8.32
N GLY A 145 21.29 1.94 -8.05
CA GLY A 145 22.64 1.80 -7.48
C GLY A 145 23.70 2.53 -8.30
N GLU A 146 23.69 2.37 -9.63
CA GLU A 146 24.58 3.10 -10.55
C GLU A 146 24.36 4.61 -10.48
N LEU A 147 23.11 5.07 -10.51
CA LEU A 147 22.76 6.50 -10.43
C LEU A 147 23.17 7.17 -9.11
N THR A 148 23.16 6.41 -8.01
CA THR A 148 23.59 6.90 -6.70
C THR A 148 25.11 6.82 -6.51
N ALA A 149 25.77 5.80 -7.06
CA ALA A 149 27.22 5.60 -6.93
C ALA A 149 28.04 6.66 -7.69
N HIS A 150 27.55 7.13 -8.84
CA HIS A 150 28.22 8.19 -9.62
C HIS A 150 28.21 9.58 -8.93
N ARG A 151 27.70 9.70 -7.70
CA ARG A 151 27.77 10.94 -6.88
C ARG A 151 28.97 11.01 -5.95
N GLU A 152 29.70 9.92 -5.74
CA GLU A 152 30.77 9.83 -4.72
C GLU A 152 31.99 10.71 -4.99
N GLU A 153 32.17 11.25 -6.20
CA GLU A 153 33.35 12.06 -6.54
C GLU A 153 33.32 13.50 -5.95
N GLY A 154 32.24 13.94 -5.29
CA GLY A 154 32.08 15.35 -4.87
C GLY A 154 31.87 15.65 -3.38
N SER A 155 31.41 14.71 -2.55
CA SER A 155 31.15 14.97 -1.13
C SER A 155 30.97 13.66 -0.37
N ARG A 156 31.77 13.42 0.68
CA ARG A 156 31.59 12.30 1.61
C ARG A 156 30.31 12.49 2.43
N GLY A 157 29.18 12.03 1.89
CA GLY A 157 27.93 11.73 2.61
C GLY A 157 27.78 10.22 2.84
N PRO A 158 26.86 9.77 3.71
CA PRO A 158 26.74 8.38 4.11
C PRO A 158 26.28 7.50 2.94
N ASP A 159 26.72 6.23 2.92
CA ASP A 159 26.25 5.21 1.96
C ASP A 159 24.72 5.28 1.81
N CYS A 160 24.22 5.49 0.60
CA CYS A 160 22.79 5.41 0.33
C CYS A 160 22.28 4.03 0.72
N ARG A 161 21.34 3.97 1.67
CA ARG A 161 20.75 2.71 2.09
C ARG A 161 19.57 2.35 1.19
N PHE A 162 19.57 1.10 0.73
CA PHE A 162 18.48 0.52 -0.05
C PHE A 162 17.61 -0.35 0.84
N GLU A 163 16.33 -0.04 0.87
CA GLU A 163 15.32 -0.90 1.47
C GLU A 163 14.37 -1.41 0.39
N LEU A 164 14.31 -2.74 0.25
CA LEU A 164 13.50 -3.39 -0.77
C LEU A 164 12.35 -4.13 -0.12
N ASN A 165 11.15 -3.90 -0.66
CA ASN A 165 9.94 -4.52 -0.15
C ASN A 165 9.04 -4.99 -1.29
N ALA A 166 8.94 -6.30 -1.46
CA ALA A 166 8.02 -6.92 -2.42
C ALA A 166 6.60 -7.01 -1.81
N ALA A 167 5.64 -6.35 -2.44
CA ALA A 167 4.22 -6.41 -2.06
C ALA A 167 3.58 -7.75 -2.44
#